data_AF-A0A0K0DNT7-F1
#
_entry.id   AF-A0A0K0DNT7-F1
#
_cell.length_a   1.000
_cell.length_b   1.000
_cell.length_c   1.000
_cell.angle_alpha   90.00
_cell.angle_beta   90.00
_cell.angle_gamma   90.00
#
_symmetry.space_group_name_H-M   'P 1'
#
loop_
_entity.id
_entity.type
_entity.pdbx_description
1 polymer ?
#
loop_
_entity_poly.entity_id
_entity_poly.type
_entity_poly.pdbx_seq_one_letter_code
_entity_poly.pdbx_strand_id
1 'polypeptide(L)'
;LDDMLRPAKFDFILGSQQLIGRQTQELHAWNPDDRSLNIFVKDDDCFTFHRHPVAQSTDCIRGKVSSRGECHHDSKNCASWQYPTGVPLRPAYIPIPDKFYCILDMDDGYMAFATDEHYLGVAFRNLQGRTLYPIVSAVWGHCEVTMKYLGGIERERPKFEPLPFSPILRNVVSPWTIFSPDEHSGISAEKSDDDKEKVGMPFDPTAPATSPRPLMDICRRAIRVEMGRHRLHRVDELRLPPPLKRFILYRK
;
A
#
# COMPACT_ATOMS: atom_id res chain seq x y z
N LEU A 1 -28.13 7.08 -1.05
CA LEU A 1 -28.40 7.15 -2.51
C LEU A 1 -27.09 7.17 -3.27
N ASP A 2 -26.11 8.00 -2.86
CA ASP A 2 -24.77 8.04 -3.46
C ASP A 2 -24.04 6.68 -3.46
N ASP A 3 -24.19 5.87 -2.40
CA ASP A 3 -23.58 4.53 -2.27
C ASP A 3 -23.98 3.55 -3.37
N MET A 4 -25.08 3.80 -4.09
CA MET A 4 -25.57 2.96 -5.19
C MET A 4 -25.18 3.51 -6.57
N LEU A 5 -24.51 4.65 -6.64
CA LEU A 5 -24.01 5.19 -7.89
C LEU A 5 -22.71 4.50 -8.26
N ARG A 6 -22.71 3.88 -9.45
CA ARG A 6 -21.54 3.22 -10.02
C ARG A 6 -20.47 4.28 -10.32
N PRO A 7 -19.25 4.17 -9.77
CA PRO A 7 -18.22 5.20 -9.93
C PRO A 7 -17.57 5.14 -11.31
N ALA A 8 -17.36 6.30 -11.95
CA ALA A 8 -16.71 6.37 -13.28
C ALA A 8 -15.27 5.81 -13.29
N LYS A 9 -14.56 5.88 -12.15
CA LYS A 9 -13.25 5.25 -11.95
C LYS A 9 -13.29 3.74 -12.23
N PHE A 10 -14.36 3.07 -11.83
CA PHE A 10 -14.53 1.63 -12.04
C PHE A 10 -14.69 1.29 -13.52
N ASP A 11 -15.48 2.09 -14.26
CA ASP A 11 -15.67 1.89 -15.71
C ASP A 11 -14.39 2.13 -16.49
N PHE A 12 -13.60 3.13 -16.09
CA PHE A 12 -12.28 3.39 -16.67
C PHE A 12 -11.33 2.19 -16.48
N ILE A 13 -11.25 1.63 -15.26
CA ILE A 13 -10.41 0.45 -14.99
C ILE A 13 -10.88 -0.74 -15.81
N LEU A 14 -12.19 -0.99 -15.87
CA LEU A 14 -12.74 -2.11 -16.64
C LEU A 14 -12.45 -1.98 -18.14
N GLY A 15 -12.48 -0.76 -18.69
CA GLY A 15 -12.10 -0.47 -20.07
C GLY A 15 -10.59 -0.55 -20.37
N SER A 16 -9.75 -0.54 -19.32
CA SER A 16 -8.28 -0.55 -19.41
C SER A 16 -7.63 -1.84 -18.87
N GLN A 17 -8.41 -2.88 -18.55
CA GLN A 17 -7.92 -4.15 -18.00
C GLN A 17 -6.95 -4.93 -18.93
N GLN A 18 -7.15 -4.85 -20.24
CA GLN A 18 -6.29 -5.42 -21.30
C GLN A 18 -4.88 -4.81 -21.34
N LEU A 19 -4.69 -3.60 -20.80
CA LEU A 19 -3.39 -2.94 -20.71
C LEU A 19 -2.56 -3.45 -19.53
N ILE A 20 -3.19 -4.17 -18.59
CA ILE A 20 -2.50 -4.68 -17.40
C ILE A 20 -1.77 -5.97 -17.77
N GLY A 21 -0.44 -5.86 -17.86
CA GLY A 21 0.44 -7.00 -18.13
C GLY A 21 0.31 -8.09 -17.07
N ARG A 22 0.50 -9.35 -17.50
CA ARG A 22 0.41 -10.53 -16.63
C ARG A 22 1.28 -10.41 -15.38
N GLN A 23 2.53 -9.95 -15.51
CA GLN A 23 3.44 -9.76 -14.38
C GLN A 23 2.85 -8.85 -13.30
N THR A 24 2.18 -7.75 -13.70
CA THR A 24 1.48 -6.88 -12.76
C THR A 24 0.36 -7.64 -12.05
N GLN A 25 -0.45 -8.42 -12.77
CA GLN A 25 -1.49 -9.23 -12.13
C GLN A 25 -0.90 -10.21 -11.11
N GLU A 26 0.23 -10.85 -11.43
CA GLU A 26 0.91 -11.84 -10.57
C GLU A 26 1.44 -11.24 -9.26
N LEU A 27 1.85 -9.98 -9.27
CA LEU A 27 2.24 -9.23 -8.07
C LEU A 27 1.06 -9.01 -7.12
N HIS A 28 -0.17 -9.06 -7.62
CA HIS A 28 -1.41 -8.89 -6.85
C HIS A 28 -2.17 -10.21 -6.64
N ALA A 29 -1.63 -11.34 -7.08
CA ALA A 29 -2.24 -12.66 -6.94
C ALA A 29 -2.26 -13.15 -5.47
N TRP A 30 -2.79 -14.35 -5.25
CA TRP A 30 -2.77 -15.00 -3.95
C TRP A 30 -1.35 -15.19 -3.42
N ASN A 31 -1.17 -15.03 -2.11
CA ASN A 31 0.11 -15.20 -1.45
C ASN A 31 0.27 -16.65 -0.96
N PRO A 32 1.16 -17.47 -1.56
CA PRO A 32 1.38 -18.84 -1.12
C PRO A 32 2.00 -18.93 0.29
N ASP A 33 2.61 -17.86 0.79
CA ASP A 33 3.24 -17.78 2.10
C ASP A 33 2.28 -17.26 3.19
N ASP A 34 1.08 -16.80 2.82
CA ASP A 34 0.10 -16.20 3.73
C ASP A 34 -1.29 -16.82 3.54
N ARG A 35 -1.38 -18.09 3.92
CA ARG A 35 -2.55 -18.97 3.72
C ARG A 35 -2.68 -20.01 4.83
N SER A 36 -3.86 -20.60 4.95
CA SER A 36 -4.06 -21.84 5.69
C SER A 36 -3.26 -22.99 5.05
N LEU A 37 -2.86 -23.95 5.88
CA LEU A 37 -2.15 -25.16 5.44
C LEU A 37 -2.99 -26.02 4.49
N ASN A 38 -4.33 -25.96 4.58
CA ASN A 38 -5.24 -26.74 3.73
C ASN A 38 -5.54 -26.09 2.37
N ILE A 39 -4.96 -24.92 2.08
CA ILE A 39 -5.09 -24.24 0.79
C ILE A 39 -3.72 -24.29 0.11
N PHE A 40 -3.66 -24.45 -1.21
CA PHE A 40 -2.43 -24.20 -1.96
C PHE A 40 -2.74 -23.37 -3.21
N VAL A 41 -1.79 -22.55 -3.64
CA VAL A 41 -1.85 -21.85 -4.93
C VAL A 41 -1.39 -22.82 -6.01
N LYS A 42 -2.10 -22.90 -7.14
CA LYS A 42 -1.76 -23.85 -8.20
C LYS A 42 -0.47 -23.47 -8.90
N ASP A 43 0.36 -24.46 -9.24
CA ASP A 43 1.65 -24.25 -9.89
C ASP A 43 1.51 -23.78 -11.36
N ASP A 44 0.44 -24.22 -12.03
CA ASP A 44 0.11 -23.86 -13.41
C ASP A 44 -0.67 -22.54 -13.52
N ASP A 45 -1.39 -22.16 -12.46
CA ASP A 45 -2.18 -20.93 -12.38
C ASP A 45 -2.05 -20.25 -11.01
N CYS A 46 -1.10 -19.32 -10.91
CA CYS A 46 -0.85 -18.58 -9.69
C CYS A 46 -1.98 -17.63 -9.25
N PHE A 47 -3.01 -17.42 -10.09
CA PHE A 47 -4.19 -16.62 -9.75
C PHE A 47 -5.23 -17.43 -8.98
N THR A 48 -5.09 -18.76 -8.93
CA THR A 48 -6.10 -19.67 -8.40
C THR A 48 -5.53 -20.45 -7.23
N PHE A 49 -6.25 -20.47 -6.11
CA PHE A 49 -5.98 -21.42 -5.05
C PHE A 49 -6.95 -22.59 -5.09
N HIS A 50 -6.51 -23.74 -4.60
CA HIS A 50 -7.33 -24.93 -4.37
C HIS A 50 -7.37 -25.25 -2.88
N ARG A 51 -8.54 -25.66 -2.37
CA ARG A 51 -8.72 -26.08 -0.96
C ARG A 51 -8.85 -27.60 -0.85
N HIS A 52 -8.03 -28.23 0.00
CA HIS A 52 -8.14 -29.65 0.32
C HIS A 52 -9.50 -29.99 0.98
N PRO A 53 -10.04 -31.21 0.78
CA PRO A 53 -11.34 -31.61 1.33
C PRO A 53 -11.26 -31.95 2.82
N VAL A 54 -11.06 -30.94 3.66
CA VAL A 54 -10.97 -31.08 5.11
C VAL A 54 -12.31 -30.73 5.75
N ALA A 55 -12.92 -31.71 6.43
CA ALA A 55 -14.17 -31.54 7.15
C ALA A 55 -13.98 -30.66 8.39
N GLN A 56 -15.04 -29.95 8.80
CA GLN A 56 -15.07 -29.11 10.02
C GLN A 56 -13.90 -28.09 10.07
N SER A 57 -13.55 -27.51 8.93
CA SER A 57 -12.46 -26.55 8.79
C SER A 57 -12.90 -25.37 7.94
N THR A 58 -12.43 -24.18 8.34
CA THR A 58 -12.55 -22.93 7.58
C THR A 58 -11.14 -22.44 7.30
N ASP A 59 -10.83 -22.20 6.04
CA ASP A 59 -9.48 -21.90 5.60
C ASP A 59 -9.45 -20.57 4.85
N CYS A 60 -8.42 -19.77 5.09
CA CYS A 60 -8.28 -18.44 4.49
C CYS A 60 -6.95 -18.27 3.75
N ILE A 61 -6.92 -17.37 2.79
CA ILE A 61 -5.71 -16.95 2.08
C ILE A 61 -5.78 -15.46 1.74
N ARG A 62 -4.65 -14.75 1.87
CA ARG A 62 -4.49 -13.33 1.53
C ARG A 62 -3.77 -13.14 0.20
N GLY A 63 -4.02 -12.00 -0.46
CA GLY A 63 -3.25 -11.55 -1.63
C GLY A 63 -1.87 -10.97 -1.28
N LYS A 64 -0.96 -10.89 -2.26
CA LYS A 64 0.44 -10.45 -2.08
C LYS A 64 0.66 -8.95 -1.78
N VAL A 65 -0.21 -8.04 -2.26
CA VAL A 65 -0.03 -6.57 -2.19
C VAL A 65 -1.34 -5.90 -1.69
N SER A 66 -1.36 -4.81 -0.89
CA SER A 66 -0.42 -3.68 -0.72
C SER A 66 -0.08 -3.25 0.73
N SER A 67 0.81 -2.25 0.83
CA SER A 67 1.70 -1.86 1.93
C SER A 67 1.09 -1.54 3.30
N ARG A 68 1.73 -2.11 4.35
CA ARG A 68 1.63 -1.88 5.82
C ARG A 68 0.60 -2.70 6.63
N GLY A 69 0.70 -4.02 6.57
CA GLY A 69 1.03 -4.81 7.78
C GLY A 69 0.01 -4.98 8.90
N GLU A 70 -1.29 -4.67 8.74
CA GLU A 70 -2.31 -5.05 9.73
C GLU A 70 -3.60 -5.53 9.04
N CYS A 71 -4.16 -6.66 9.50
CA CYS A 71 -5.44 -7.19 9.04
C CYS A 71 -6.52 -6.98 10.11
N HIS A 72 -7.69 -6.47 9.71
CA HIS A 72 -8.82 -6.30 10.61
C HIS A 72 -9.99 -7.21 10.19
N HIS A 73 -10.43 -8.06 11.11
CA HIS A 73 -11.74 -8.71 11.07
C HIS A 73 -12.44 -8.30 12.37
N ASP A 74 -13.43 -7.41 12.29
CA ASP A 74 -14.15 -6.92 13.47
C ASP A 74 -15.63 -7.30 13.44
N SER A 75 -15.90 -8.60 13.27
CA SER A 75 -17.27 -9.14 13.40
C SER A 75 -17.82 -9.00 14.82
N LYS A 76 -16.97 -8.76 15.82
CA LYS A 76 -17.39 -8.60 17.22
C LYS A 76 -17.94 -7.20 17.51
N ASN A 77 -17.49 -6.15 16.82
CA ASN A 77 -18.04 -4.79 16.95
C ASN A 77 -18.95 -4.34 15.80
N CYS A 78 -19.09 -5.09 14.71
CA CYS A 78 -20.02 -4.74 13.63
C CYS A 78 -21.36 -5.45 13.79
N ALA A 79 -22.43 -4.66 13.96
CA ALA A 79 -23.79 -5.18 13.78
C ALA A 79 -23.94 -5.74 12.37
N SER A 80 -24.56 -6.92 12.24
CA SER A 80 -24.87 -7.51 10.94
C SER A 80 -25.74 -6.54 10.14
N TRP A 81 -25.27 -6.13 8.96
CA TRP A 81 -26.11 -5.41 7.99
C TRP A 81 -26.38 -6.32 6.80
N GLN A 82 -27.52 -6.08 6.15
CA GLN A 82 -27.86 -6.74 4.90
C GLN A 82 -27.19 -5.99 3.74
N TYR A 83 -26.50 -6.73 2.89
CA TYR A 83 -25.86 -6.23 1.68
C TYR A 83 -26.33 -7.09 0.49
N PRO A 84 -26.61 -6.52 -0.71
CA PRO A 84 -26.48 -5.12 -1.12
C PRO A 84 -27.44 -4.15 -0.41
N THR A 85 -26.96 -2.95 -0.08
CA THR A 85 -27.74 -1.92 0.64
C THR A 85 -28.71 -1.22 -0.31
N GLY A 86 -30.02 -1.18 0.00
CA GLY A 86 -30.95 -0.32 -0.74
C GLY A 86 -31.57 -0.90 -2.02
N VAL A 87 -31.83 -2.21 -2.05
CA VAL A 87 -32.67 -2.84 -3.09
C VAL A 87 -34.05 -3.17 -2.48
N PRO A 88 -35.07 -2.30 -2.61
CA PRO A 88 -36.32 -2.45 -1.87
C PRO A 88 -37.23 -3.57 -2.40
N LEU A 89 -36.89 -4.25 -3.50
CA LEU A 89 -37.82 -5.07 -4.27
C LEU A 89 -37.19 -6.29 -4.98
N ARG A 90 -36.16 -6.95 -4.44
CA ARG A 90 -35.64 -8.18 -5.05
C ARG A 90 -35.97 -9.43 -4.23
N PRO A 91 -36.34 -10.56 -4.89
CA PRO A 91 -36.58 -11.82 -4.21
C PRO A 91 -35.36 -12.22 -3.40
N ALA A 92 -35.58 -12.89 -2.27
CA ALA A 92 -34.64 -13.10 -1.17
C ALA A 92 -33.28 -13.75 -1.51
N TYR A 93 -33.05 -14.14 -2.77
CA TYR A 93 -31.79 -14.68 -3.27
C TYR A 93 -31.58 -14.22 -4.73
N ILE A 94 -30.62 -13.32 -4.95
CA ILE A 94 -30.01 -13.18 -6.27
C ILE A 94 -28.81 -14.13 -6.25
N PRO A 95 -28.76 -15.14 -7.13
CA PRO A 95 -27.56 -15.96 -7.25
C PRO A 95 -26.39 -15.03 -7.62
N ILE A 96 -25.34 -15.05 -6.80
CA ILE A 96 -24.09 -14.36 -7.12
C ILE A 96 -23.46 -15.15 -8.28
N PRO A 97 -23.15 -14.51 -9.42
CA PRO A 97 -22.46 -15.19 -10.51
C PRO A 97 -21.08 -15.68 -10.07
N ASP A 98 -20.53 -16.65 -10.79
CA ASP A 98 -19.17 -17.17 -10.55
C ASP A 98 -18.09 -16.07 -10.58
N LYS A 99 -18.36 -14.99 -11.31
CA LYS A 99 -17.52 -13.81 -11.42
C LYS A 99 -18.23 -12.58 -10.85
N PHE A 100 -17.54 -11.90 -9.95
CA PHE A 100 -17.91 -10.59 -9.44
C PHE A 100 -16.64 -9.74 -9.23
N TYR A 101 -16.83 -8.45 -9.08
CA TYR A 101 -15.77 -7.47 -8.90
C TYR A 101 -15.74 -6.99 -7.46
N CYS A 102 -14.55 -6.93 -6.88
CA CYS A 102 -14.27 -6.23 -5.62
C CYS A 102 -13.59 -4.90 -5.95
N ILE A 103 -14.18 -3.80 -5.49
CA ILE A 103 -13.72 -2.45 -5.75
C ILE A 103 -13.27 -1.87 -4.42
N LEU A 104 -11.99 -1.50 -4.33
CA LEU A 104 -11.41 -0.88 -3.14
C LEU A 104 -10.88 0.51 -3.51
N ASP A 105 -11.55 1.54 -3.01
CA ASP A 105 -11.09 2.93 -3.14
C ASP A 105 -10.54 3.38 -1.78
N MET A 106 -9.22 3.51 -1.68
CA MET A 106 -8.55 3.90 -0.44
C MET A 106 -8.49 5.41 -0.23
N ASP A 107 -8.82 6.21 -1.25
CA ASP A 107 -8.90 7.66 -1.16
C ASP A 107 -10.25 8.07 -0.58
N ASP A 108 -11.33 7.55 -1.17
CA ASP A 108 -12.71 7.71 -0.68
C ASP A 108 -13.03 6.75 0.47
N GLY A 109 -12.13 5.79 0.71
CA GLY A 109 -12.11 4.84 1.84
C GLY A 109 -13.32 3.93 1.90
N TYR A 110 -13.69 3.33 0.78
CA TYR A 110 -14.78 2.38 0.72
C TYR A 110 -14.40 1.08 -0.01
N MET A 111 -15.13 0.02 0.31
CA MET A 111 -15.14 -1.23 -0.46
C MET A 111 -16.54 -1.48 -0.98
N ALA A 112 -16.66 -1.83 -2.26
CA ALA A 112 -17.92 -2.08 -2.95
C ALA A 112 -17.80 -3.34 -3.82
N PHE A 113 -18.95 -3.88 -4.23
CA PHE A 113 -19.00 -5.01 -5.15
C PHE A 113 -19.82 -4.69 -6.40
N ALA A 114 -19.52 -5.40 -7.48
CA ALA A 114 -20.29 -5.34 -8.72
C ALA A 114 -20.30 -6.70 -9.41
N THR A 115 -21.25 -6.92 -10.29
CA THR A 115 -21.23 -8.00 -11.29
C THR A 115 -21.05 -7.39 -12.68
N ASP A 116 -21.01 -8.22 -13.71
CA ASP A 116 -21.00 -7.73 -15.10
C ASP A 116 -22.26 -6.89 -15.42
N GLU A 117 -23.38 -7.18 -14.75
CA GLU A 117 -24.67 -6.52 -15.01
C GLU A 117 -24.98 -5.37 -14.04
N HIS A 118 -24.57 -5.48 -12.78
CA HIS A 118 -25.08 -4.64 -11.70
C HIS A 118 -23.96 -4.14 -10.79
N TYR A 119 -23.94 -2.83 -10.49
CA TYR A 119 -23.21 -2.31 -9.35
C TYR A 119 -24.02 -2.56 -8.07
N LEU A 120 -23.42 -3.24 -7.09
CA LEU A 120 -24.09 -3.67 -5.86
C LEU A 120 -23.95 -2.66 -4.72
N GLY A 121 -23.27 -1.54 -4.97
CA GLY A 121 -23.13 -0.47 -4.00
C GLY A 121 -22.01 -0.66 -2.99
N VAL A 122 -21.81 0.36 -2.17
CA VAL A 122 -20.79 0.37 -1.11
C VAL A 122 -21.17 -0.60 0.02
N ALA A 123 -20.23 -1.50 0.34
CA ALA A 123 -20.36 -2.48 1.43
C ALA A 123 -19.71 -1.98 2.72
N PHE A 124 -18.54 -1.33 2.63
CA PHE A 124 -17.78 -0.84 3.79
C PHE A 124 -17.27 0.57 3.55
N ARG A 125 -17.16 1.37 4.61
CA ARG A 125 -16.63 2.74 4.61
C ARG A 125 -15.57 2.91 5.69
N ASN A 126 -14.91 4.08 5.70
CA ASN A 126 -13.89 4.46 6.68
C ASN A 126 -12.63 3.59 6.62
N LEU A 127 -12.25 3.22 5.40
CA LEU A 127 -11.07 2.40 5.11
C LEU A 127 -9.80 3.24 4.87
N GLN A 128 -9.90 4.57 4.79
CA GLN A 128 -8.75 5.45 4.54
C GLN A 128 -7.66 5.28 5.60
N GLY A 129 -6.40 5.42 5.16
CA GLY A 129 -5.24 5.39 6.05
C GLY A 129 -4.92 4.02 6.63
N ARG A 130 -5.71 2.99 6.29
CA ARG A 130 -5.45 1.59 6.64
C ARG A 130 -4.69 0.89 5.53
N THR A 131 -4.23 -0.31 5.85
CA THR A 131 -3.73 -1.26 4.87
C THR A 131 -4.67 -2.44 4.80
N LEU A 132 -5.08 -2.81 3.59
CA LEU A 132 -6.00 -3.91 3.38
C LEU A 132 -5.41 -4.87 2.35
N TYR A 133 -5.65 -6.14 2.60
CA TYR A 133 -5.30 -7.24 1.71
C TYR A 133 -6.58 -7.94 1.28
N PRO A 134 -6.74 -8.26 -0.02
CA PRO A 134 -7.79 -9.17 -0.45
C PRO A 134 -7.67 -10.48 0.34
N ILE A 135 -8.78 -10.96 0.87
CA ILE A 135 -8.86 -12.20 1.64
C ILE A 135 -10.16 -12.93 1.32
N VAL A 136 -10.09 -14.24 1.22
CA VAL A 136 -11.27 -15.12 1.13
C VAL A 136 -11.16 -16.19 2.21
N SER A 137 -12.31 -16.56 2.79
CA SER A 137 -12.48 -17.73 3.65
C SER A 137 -13.34 -18.76 2.93
N ALA A 138 -12.91 -20.01 2.91
CA ALA A 138 -13.60 -21.11 2.24
C ALA A 138 -13.77 -22.33 3.16
N VAL A 139 -14.88 -23.06 2.95
CA VAL A 139 -15.24 -24.29 3.69
C VAL A 139 -15.50 -25.48 2.77
N TRP A 140 -15.61 -25.25 1.46
CA TRP A 140 -15.94 -26.30 0.50
C TRP A 140 -14.69 -27.08 0.09
N GLY A 141 -14.76 -28.42 0.11
CA GLY A 141 -13.66 -29.26 -0.36
C GLY A 141 -13.51 -29.17 -1.86
N HIS A 142 -12.27 -29.09 -2.36
CA HIS A 142 -11.95 -28.94 -3.78
C HIS A 142 -12.44 -27.65 -4.45
N CYS A 143 -12.86 -26.63 -3.67
CA CYS A 143 -13.14 -25.35 -4.30
C CYS A 143 -11.86 -24.73 -4.87
N GLU A 144 -12.01 -24.13 -6.03
CA GLU A 144 -10.98 -23.31 -6.65
C GLU A 144 -11.49 -21.87 -6.74
N VAL A 145 -10.67 -20.91 -6.32
CA VAL A 145 -11.03 -19.49 -6.35
C VAL A 145 -9.92 -18.70 -7.02
N THR A 146 -10.28 -18.07 -8.13
CA THR A 146 -9.38 -17.24 -8.93
C THR A 146 -9.50 -15.78 -8.55
N MET A 147 -8.37 -15.09 -8.33
CA MET A 147 -8.32 -13.63 -8.16
C MET A 147 -7.45 -13.01 -9.25
N LYS A 148 -8.04 -12.09 -10.02
CA LYS A 148 -7.33 -11.32 -11.05
C LYS A 148 -7.39 -9.84 -10.74
N TYR A 149 -6.22 -9.22 -10.68
CA TYR A 149 -6.13 -7.77 -10.53
C TYR A 149 -6.43 -7.08 -11.87
N LEU A 150 -7.42 -6.20 -11.87
CA LEU A 150 -7.88 -5.52 -13.09
C LEU A 150 -7.24 -4.16 -13.30
N GLY A 151 -6.47 -3.66 -12.33
CA GLY A 151 -5.82 -2.36 -12.39
C GLY A 151 -6.13 -1.47 -11.20
N GLY A 152 -5.58 -0.27 -11.24
CA GLY A 152 -5.73 0.74 -10.21
C GLY A 152 -5.40 2.10 -10.80
N ILE A 153 -5.98 3.14 -10.20
CA ILE A 153 -5.66 4.52 -10.55
C ILE A 153 -4.65 5.00 -9.52
N GLU A 154 -3.48 5.41 -9.98
CA GLU A 154 -2.51 6.03 -9.10
C GLU A 154 -3.10 7.31 -8.51
N ARG A 155 -2.93 7.47 -7.21
CA ARG A 155 -3.25 8.73 -6.56
C ARG A 155 -2.33 9.80 -7.15
N GLU A 156 -2.90 10.82 -7.77
CA GLU A 156 -2.16 12.05 -8.02
C GLU A 156 -1.70 12.56 -6.66
N ARG A 157 -0.39 12.43 -6.38
CA ARG A 157 0.18 13.08 -5.19
C ARG A 157 -0.18 14.55 -5.31
N PRO A 158 -0.65 15.20 -4.23
CA PRO A 158 -0.81 16.64 -4.25
C PRO A 158 0.51 17.22 -4.72
N LYS A 159 0.50 17.83 -5.91
CA LYS A 159 1.61 18.63 -6.39
C LYS A 159 1.63 19.80 -5.44
N PHE A 160 2.48 19.71 -4.42
CA PHE A 160 2.77 20.87 -3.61
C PHE A 160 3.44 21.84 -4.56
N GLU A 161 2.69 22.85 -5.00
CA GLU A 161 3.34 24.04 -5.53
C GLU A 161 4.35 24.46 -4.47
N PRO A 162 5.62 24.70 -4.85
CA PRO A 162 6.56 25.28 -3.92
C PRO A 162 5.87 26.48 -3.30
N LEU A 163 5.75 26.49 -1.97
CA LEU A 163 5.31 27.69 -1.26
C LEU A 163 6.10 28.85 -1.89
N PRO A 164 5.47 29.99 -2.19
CA PRO A 164 6.14 31.13 -2.80
C PRO A 164 7.16 31.69 -1.81
N PHE A 165 8.31 31.02 -1.72
CA PHE A 165 9.53 31.55 -1.16
C PHE A 165 10.15 32.33 -2.30
N SER A 166 10.24 33.63 -2.09
CA SER A 166 10.90 34.59 -2.95
C SER A 166 12.24 34.05 -3.48
N PRO A 167 12.57 34.35 -4.75
CA PRO A 167 13.60 33.64 -5.49
C PRO A 167 14.98 34.04 -4.95
N ILE A 168 15.63 33.15 -4.22
CA ILE A 168 17.08 33.17 -4.11
C ILE A 168 17.58 31.79 -4.53
N LEU A 169 17.96 31.76 -5.81
CA LEU A 169 18.77 30.77 -6.51
C LEU A 169 18.07 29.48 -6.96
N ARG A 170 17.48 29.58 -8.16
CA ARG A 170 17.69 28.53 -9.18
C ARG A 170 19.20 28.38 -9.35
N ASN A 171 19.74 27.26 -8.89
CA ASN A 171 20.79 26.48 -9.54
C ASN A 171 21.24 25.43 -8.53
N VAL A 172 20.95 24.17 -8.82
CA VAL A 172 21.85 23.00 -8.75
C VAL A 172 20.98 21.75 -8.93
N VAL A 173 21.00 21.25 -10.17
CA VAL A 173 21.00 19.83 -10.62
C VAL A 173 19.83 18.92 -10.20
N SER A 174 19.23 18.29 -11.22
CA SER A 174 18.28 17.18 -11.12
C SER A 174 18.82 16.01 -10.27
N PRO A 175 17.95 15.32 -9.49
CA PRO A 175 18.33 14.13 -8.75
C PRO A 175 18.49 12.94 -9.71
N TRP A 176 19.38 12.00 -9.39
CA TRP A 176 19.77 10.78 -10.14
C TRP A 176 21.06 10.86 -10.97
N THR A 177 22.18 11.31 -10.39
CA THR A 177 23.51 10.85 -10.83
C THR A 177 24.48 10.87 -9.66
N ILE A 178 24.56 9.79 -8.87
CA ILE A 178 25.71 9.50 -8.02
C ILE A 178 26.03 8.01 -8.17
N PHE A 179 26.50 7.64 -9.36
CA PHE A 179 27.37 6.49 -9.59
C PHE A 179 28.24 6.83 -10.79
N SER A 180 29.43 7.38 -10.52
CA SER A 180 30.67 6.88 -11.10
C SER A 180 31.87 7.53 -10.40
N PRO A 181 32.96 6.78 -10.21
CA PRO A 181 34.21 7.28 -9.66
C PRO A 181 34.99 8.01 -10.76
N ASP A 182 35.83 9.00 -10.42
CA ASP A 182 37.19 9.07 -10.98
C ASP A 182 38.07 10.16 -10.32
N GLU A 183 39.24 9.66 -9.90
CA GLU A 183 40.62 10.17 -9.96
C GLU A 183 41.01 11.66 -9.85
N HIS A 184 41.85 11.88 -8.83
CA HIS A 184 43.17 12.56 -8.78
C HIS A 184 43.35 14.05 -9.13
N SER A 185 43.65 14.84 -8.09
CA SER A 185 44.85 15.72 -7.91
C SER A 185 44.58 16.56 -6.64
N GLY A 186 45.35 16.50 -5.55
CA GLY A 186 46.78 16.73 -5.40
C GLY A 186 46.99 18.12 -4.78
N ILE A 187 47.21 18.19 -3.45
CA ILE A 187 48.19 19.04 -2.73
C ILE A 187 47.98 18.92 -1.21
N SER A 188 49.12 18.73 -0.56
CA SER A 188 49.50 18.42 0.82
C SER A 188 49.17 19.44 1.92
N ALA A 189 48.85 18.96 3.13
CA ALA A 189 49.63 19.24 4.36
C ALA A 189 49.06 18.51 5.61
N GLU A 190 49.95 17.71 6.21
CA GLU A 190 50.12 17.40 7.64
C GLU A 190 49.12 16.51 8.41
N LYS A 191 49.69 15.40 8.91
CA LYS A 191 49.10 14.25 9.61
C LYS A 191 48.85 14.53 11.10
N SER A 192 47.76 13.96 11.61
CA SER A 192 47.70 13.41 12.96
C SER A 192 46.97 12.06 12.92
N ASP A 193 47.71 10.99 13.22
CA ASP A 193 47.26 9.60 13.30
C ASP A 193 46.27 9.40 14.47
N ASP A 194 45.03 9.00 14.19
CA ASP A 194 44.37 7.84 14.82
C ASP A 194 42.99 7.58 14.13
N ASP A 195 43.00 6.90 12.99
CA ASP A 195 41.77 6.33 12.40
C ASP A 195 42.12 5.05 11.64
N LYS A 196 41.89 3.90 12.29
CA LYS A 196 41.80 2.61 11.58
C LYS A 196 40.48 2.58 10.82
N GLU A 197 40.58 2.76 9.51
CA GLU A 197 39.53 2.47 8.53
C GLU A 197 38.85 1.12 8.83
N LYS A 198 37.54 1.16 9.12
CA LYS A 198 36.66 0.02 8.89
C LYS A 198 36.15 0.09 7.46
N VAL A 199 36.93 -0.55 6.58
CA VAL A 199 36.50 -1.06 5.27
C VAL A 199 35.14 -1.77 5.42
N GLY A 200 34.27 -1.60 4.42
CA GLY A 200 32.90 -2.09 4.38
C GLY A 200 32.73 -3.49 4.97
N MET A 201 31.92 -3.55 6.03
CA MET A 201 31.57 -4.82 6.66
C MET A 201 30.73 -5.64 5.67
N PRO A 202 31.05 -6.92 5.43
CA PRO A 202 30.16 -7.82 4.72
C PRO A 202 28.84 -7.96 5.49
N PHE A 203 27.76 -8.21 4.77
CA PHE A 203 26.43 -8.45 5.33
C PHE A 203 26.51 -9.59 6.37
N ASP A 204 26.19 -9.26 7.63
CA ASP A 204 26.10 -10.22 8.73
C ASP A 204 24.64 -10.71 8.83
N PRO A 205 24.34 -11.95 8.39
CA PRO A 205 22.99 -12.51 8.48
C PRO A 205 22.54 -12.79 9.92
N THR A 206 23.39 -12.57 10.93
CA THR A 206 23.07 -12.75 12.35
C THR A 206 22.81 -11.44 13.10
N ALA A 207 22.88 -10.29 12.43
CA ALA A 207 22.59 -9.00 13.04
C ALA A 207 21.12 -8.94 13.53
N PRO A 208 20.86 -8.56 14.80
CA PRO A 208 19.50 -8.49 15.32
C PRO A 208 18.69 -7.51 14.48
N ALA A 209 17.55 -7.96 13.97
CA ALA A 209 16.63 -7.14 13.19
C ALA A 209 16.26 -5.89 14.01
N THR A 210 16.91 -4.76 13.73
CA THR A 210 16.56 -3.50 14.38
C THR A 210 15.13 -3.19 13.97
N SER A 211 14.22 -3.15 14.94
CA SER A 211 12.81 -2.82 14.73
C SER A 211 12.67 -1.60 13.81
N PRO A 212 11.81 -1.63 12.78
CA PRO A 212 11.65 -0.51 11.88
C PRO A 212 11.32 0.76 12.67
N ARG A 213 12.01 1.85 12.35
CA ARG A 213 11.80 3.14 13.04
C ARG A 213 10.33 3.53 12.95
N PRO A 214 9.74 4.10 14.01
CA PRO A 214 8.34 4.51 13.97
C PRO A 214 8.12 5.54 12.86
N LEU A 215 6.92 5.54 12.27
CA LEU A 215 6.57 6.41 11.15
C LEU A 215 6.90 7.89 11.43
N MET A 216 6.68 8.33 12.67
CA MET A 216 7.01 9.68 13.13
C MET A 216 8.49 10.01 12.99
N ASP A 217 9.40 9.06 13.22
CA ASP A 217 10.83 9.29 13.06
C ASP A 217 11.23 9.31 11.58
N ILE A 218 10.61 8.46 10.76
CA ILE A 218 10.83 8.44 9.31
C ILE A 218 10.35 9.75 8.69
N CYS A 219 9.14 10.19 9.00
CA CYS A 219 8.57 11.44 8.51
C CYS A 219 9.41 12.64 8.94
N ARG A 220 9.81 12.72 10.22
CA ARG A 220 10.68 13.79 10.72
C ARG A 220 12.01 13.80 9.98
N ARG A 221 12.63 12.64 9.78
CA ARG A 221 13.92 12.52 9.09
C ARG A 221 13.82 12.97 7.65
N ALA A 222 12.79 12.53 6.92
CA ALA A 222 12.54 12.94 5.53
C ALA A 222 12.38 14.47 5.43
N ILE A 223 11.56 15.07 6.30
CA ILE A 223 11.36 16.52 6.33
C ILE A 223 12.69 17.26 6.61
N ARG A 224 13.48 16.80 7.59
CA ARG A 224 14.75 17.45 7.94
C ARG A 224 15.83 17.28 6.86
N VAL A 225 15.82 16.18 6.12
CA VAL A 225 16.70 15.95 4.97
C VAL A 225 16.36 16.93 3.85
N GLU A 226 15.07 17.05 3.51
CA GLU A 226 14.59 17.98 2.48
C GLU A 226 14.84 19.44 2.88
N MET A 227 14.59 19.78 4.16
CA MET A 227 14.90 21.11 4.69
C MET A 227 16.41 21.39 4.70
N GLY A 228 17.27 20.39 4.83
CA GLY A 228 18.72 20.60 4.96
C GLY A 228 19.10 21.22 6.31
N ARG A 229 20.29 20.86 6.80
CA ARG A 229 20.76 21.26 8.15
C ARG A 229 20.82 22.77 8.35
N HIS A 230 21.18 23.51 7.31
CA HIS A 230 21.34 24.96 7.35
C HIS A 230 20.00 25.71 7.48
N ARG A 231 18.83 25.14 7.17
CA ARG A 231 17.53 25.84 7.27
C ARG A 231 16.73 25.46 8.51
N LEU A 232 17.23 24.54 9.34
CA LEU A 232 16.52 24.11 10.54
C LEU A 232 16.30 25.22 11.56
N HIS A 233 17.19 26.23 11.61
CA HIS A 233 17.01 27.39 12.49
C HIS A 233 15.81 28.26 12.09
N ARG A 234 15.32 28.15 10.84
CA ARG A 234 14.18 28.91 10.31
C ARG A 234 12.84 28.21 10.48
N VAL A 235 12.79 27.07 11.17
CA VAL A 235 11.53 26.33 11.41
C VAL A 235 10.49 27.20 12.13
N ASP A 236 10.95 28.14 12.97
CA ASP A 236 10.07 29.06 13.69
C ASP A 236 9.38 30.08 12.77
N GLU A 237 9.93 30.35 11.59
CA GLU A 237 9.34 31.22 10.55
C GLU A 237 8.21 30.53 9.78
N LEU A 238 8.14 29.19 9.83
CA LEU A 238 7.11 28.43 9.13
C LEU A 238 5.73 28.70 9.75
N ARG A 239 4.70 28.80 8.90
CA ARG A 239 3.29 28.89 9.33
C ARG A 239 2.75 27.52 9.76
N LEU A 240 3.43 26.89 10.72
CA LEU A 240 3.08 25.59 11.26
C LEU A 240 2.63 25.72 12.72
N PRO A 241 1.64 24.92 13.17
CA PRO A 241 1.31 24.77 14.58
C PRO A 241 2.55 24.47 15.45
N PRO A 242 2.65 25.01 16.68
CA PRO A 242 3.77 24.76 17.60
C PRO A 242 4.14 23.28 17.82
N PRO A 243 3.20 22.33 17.88
CA PRO A 243 3.53 20.90 17.96
C PRO A 243 4.33 20.39 16.76
N LEU A 244 4.03 20.87 15.55
CA LEU A 244 4.76 20.46 14.34
C LEU A 244 6.14 21.09 14.25
N LYS A 245 6.30 22.33 14.72
CA LYS A 245 7.62 22.97 14.85
C LYS A 245 8.53 22.18 15.80
N ARG A 246 8.02 21.83 16.98
CA ARG A 246 8.73 20.98 17.97
C ARG A 246 9.07 19.61 17.39
N PHE A 247 8.11 18.99 16.70
CA PHE A 247 8.30 17.72 16.01
C PHE A 247 9.45 17.81 15.00
N ILE A 248 9.48 18.81 14.12
CA ILE A 248 10.55 18.99 13.14
C ILE A 248 11.89 19.28 13.82
N LEU A 249 11.91 20.11 14.87
CA LEU A 249 13.12 20.47 15.62
C LEU A 249 13.64 19.36 16.53
N TYR A 250 12.91 18.25 16.67
CA TYR A 250 13.21 17.18 17.62
C TYR A 250 13.28 17.71 19.07
N ARG A 251 12.37 18.62 19.41
CA ARG A 251 12.18 19.16 20.76
C ARG A 251 10.98 18.46 21.40
N LYS A 252 11.11 18.06 22.67
CA LYS A 252 9.99 17.52 23.47
C LYS A 252 8.99 18.62 23.81
#